data_AF-A0A961VGG5-F1
#
_entry.id   AF-A0A961VGG5-F1
#
_cell.length_a   1.000
_cell.length_b   1.000
_cell.length_c   1.000
_cell.angle_alpha   90.00
_cell.angle_beta   90.00
_cell.angle_gamma   90.00
#
_symmetry.space_group_name_H-M   'P 1'
#
loop_
_entity.id
_entity.type
_entity.pdbx_description
1 polymer ?
#
loop_
_entity_poly.entity_id
_entity_poly.type
_entity_poly.pdbx_seq_one_letter_code
_entity_poly.pdbx_strand_id
1 'polypeptide(L)'
;MIGDNAPEEAAQQDAAPLAATVLGEAIHTSDPNELQEAILSRLFDRYAAEHGIVVEPAEIDAYVAAVRSGEAAEGGAVEQDETGAADELLRGMADAVIRRWKINKALYERNGGRIIYQQLGPEPLDAYREFLEDSERQGAFKIVEAPMAAGFWRYFRDESMHDFMAPGGPDEAQAFVVPPWERGQ
;
A
#
# COMPACT_ATOMS: atom_id res chain seq x y z
N MET A 1 -26.92 -26.47 51.12
CA MET A 1 -27.39 -26.63 49.73
C MET A 1 -26.92 -25.41 48.98
N ILE A 2 -25.91 -25.61 48.12
CA ILE A 2 -25.29 -24.58 47.30
C ILE A 2 -26.20 -24.42 46.08
N GLY A 3 -26.86 -23.28 45.97
CA GLY A 3 -27.64 -22.91 44.79
C GLY A 3 -26.71 -22.34 43.74
N ASP A 4 -26.59 -23.06 42.64
CA ASP A 4 -26.28 -22.65 41.27
C ASP A 4 -25.72 -21.22 41.12
N ASN A 5 -24.41 -21.14 40.99
CA ASN A 5 -23.74 -20.03 40.34
C ASN A 5 -23.37 -20.53 38.95
N ALA A 6 -24.22 -20.28 37.96
CA ALA A 6 -23.85 -20.44 36.56
C ALA A 6 -22.97 -19.24 36.16
N PRO A 7 -21.78 -19.46 35.58
CA PRO A 7 -21.10 -18.43 34.82
C PRO A 7 -20.95 -18.93 33.39
N GLU A 8 -21.99 -18.79 32.56
CA GLU A 8 -21.87 -19.02 31.11
C GLU A 8 -22.62 -17.96 30.32
N GLU A 9 -22.27 -16.70 30.55
CA GLU A 9 -22.28 -15.71 29.48
C GLU A 9 -20.92 -15.01 29.50
N ALA A 10 -19.91 -15.74 29.03
CA ALA A 10 -18.75 -15.08 28.45
C ALA A 10 -19.28 -14.31 27.23
N ALA A 11 -19.44 -13.00 27.38
CA ALA A 11 -19.69 -12.08 26.28
C ALA A 11 -18.74 -12.44 25.13
N GLN A 12 -19.31 -12.90 24.01
CA GLN A 12 -18.61 -12.98 22.75
C GLN A 12 -18.07 -11.58 22.46
N GLN A 13 -16.75 -11.42 22.55
CA GLN A 13 -16.08 -10.22 22.08
C GLN A 13 -16.50 -10.00 20.63
N ASP A 14 -17.07 -8.83 20.33
CA ASP A 14 -17.57 -8.43 19.02
C ASP A 14 -16.49 -8.62 17.94
N ALA A 15 -16.45 -9.82 17.34
CA ALA A 15 -15.56 -10.09 16.23
C ALA A 15 -16.05 -9.31 15.02
N ALA A 16 -15.16 -8.58 14.37
CA ALA A 16 -15.50 -7.82 13.18
C ALA A 16 -16.15 -8.74 12.11
N PRO A 17 -17.15 -8.24 11.36
CA PRO A 17 -17.85 -9.04 10.37
C PRO A 17 -16.90 -9.46 9.24
N LEU A 18 -17.20 -10.59 8.60
CA LEU A 18 -16.48 -11.01 7.40
C LEU A 18 -16.75 -10.00 6.27
N ALA A 19 -15.70 -9.31 5.83
CA ALA A 19 -15.76 -8.29 4.79
C ALA A 19 -15.41 -8.85 3.41
N ALA A 20 -14.41 -9.74 3.34
CA ALA A 20 -13.94 -10.31 2.08
C ALA A 20 -13.21 -11.65 2.27
N THR A 21 -12.98 -12.34 1.16
CA THR A 21 -11.98 -13.40 1.06
C THR A 21 -10.91 -12.95 0.06
N VAL A 22 -9.63 -13.11 0.39
CA VAL A 22 -8.49 -12.71 -0.46
C VAL A 22 -7.49 -13.87 -0.49
N LEU A 23 -7.22 -14.41 -1.68
CA LEU A 23 -6.33 -15.57 -1.88
C LEU A 23 -6.68 -16.78 -1.01
N GLY A 24 -7.98 -16.93 -0.67
CA GLY A 24 -8.48 -17.99 0.21
C GLY A 24 -8.51 -17.64 1.70
N GLU A 25 -7.99 -16.47 2.11
CA GLU A 25 -8.00 -16.00 3.50
C GLU A 25 -9.20 -15.09 3.79
N ALA A 26 -9.81 -15.24 4.96
CA ALA A 26 -10.90 -14.39 5.43
C ALA A 26 -10.37 -13.05 5.98
N ILE A 27 -10.98 -11.93 5.55
CA ILE A 27 -10.72 -10.59 6.06
C ILE A 27 -11.94 -10.13 6.85
N HIS A 28 -11.73 -9.80 8.12
CA HIS A 28 -12.77 -9.36 9.05
C HIS A 28 -12.59 -7.89 9.38
N THR A 29 -13.50 -7.02 8.93
CA THR A 29 -13.49 -5.58 9.22
C THR A 29 -14.86 -4.97 8.88
N SER A 30 -15.17 -3.82 9.48
CA SER A 30 -16.31 -2.97 9.11
C SER A 30 -15.87 -1.70 8.38
N ASP A 31 -14.57 -1.48 8.18
CA ASP A 31 -14.00 -0.29 7.55
C ASP A 31 -13.55 -0.59 6.10
N PRO A 32 -14.12 0.10 5.09
CA PRO A 32 -13.68 -0.02 3.70
C PRO A 32 -12.19 0.30 3.47
N ASN A 33 -11.59 1.20 4.26
CA ASN A 33 -10.18 1.56 4.12
C ASN A 33 -9.28 0.42 4.62
N GLU A 34 -9.56 -0.15 5.79
CA GLU A 34 -8.86 -1.34 6.28
C GLU A 34 -9.01 -2.51 5.31
N LEU A 35 -10.21 -2.69 4.73
CA LEU A 35 -10.45 -3.68 3.69
C LEU A 35 -9.57 -3.44 2.46
N GLN A 36 -9.48 -2.19 2.00
CA GLN A 36 -8.65 -1.82 0.85
C GLN A 36 -7.18 -2.13 1.09
N GLU A 37 -6.63 -1.72 2.24
CA GLU A 37 -5.25 -2.00 2.63
C GLU A 37 -4.98 -3.51 2.69
N ALA A 38 -5.88 -4.28 3.31
CA ALA A 38 -5.75 -5.73 3.45
C ALA A 38 -5.78 -6.48 2.11
N ILE A 39 -6.62 -6.04 1.16
CA ILE A 39 -6.68 -6.60 -0.19
C ILE A 39 -5.42 -6.22 -0.96
N LEU A 40 -5.05 -4.94 -1.00
CA LEU A 40 -3.90 -4.45 -1.76
C LEU A 40 -2.61 -5.09 -1.27
N SER A 41 -2.37 -5.14 0.04
CA SER A 41 -1.17 -5.76 0.62
C SER A 41 -1.00 -7.19 0.11
N ARG A 42 -2.02 -8.05 0.25
CA ARG A 42 -1.95 -9.46 -0.17
C ARG A 42 -1.76 -9.62 -1.67
N LEU A 43 -2.50 -8.86 -2.47
CA LEU A 43 -2.39 -8.95 -3.92
C LEU A 43 -1.03 -8.46 -4.43
N PHE A 44 -0.49 -7.39 -3.84
CA PHE A 44 0.84 -6.88 -4.15
C PHE A 44 1.95 -7.78 -3.66
N ASP A 45 1.77 -8.45 -2.52
CA ASP A 45 2.72 -9.46 -2.06
C ASP A 45 2.84 -10.62 -3.03
N ARG A 46 1.70 -11.14 -3.48
CA ARG A 46 1.68 -12.16 -4.52
C ARG A 46 2.27 -11.66 -5.83
N TYR A 47 1.86 -10.48 -6.30
CA TYR A 47 2.35 -9.90 -7.56
C TYR A 47 3.88 -9.70 -7.54
N ALA A 48 4.42 -9.16 -6.45
CA ALA A 48 5.86 -8.99 -6.30
C ALA A 48 6.60 -10.33 -6.35
N ALA A 49 6.09 -11.36 -5.67
CA ALA A 49 6.68 -12.70 -5.70
C ALA A 49 6.64 -13.33 -7.11
N GLU A 50 5.51 -13.22 -7.81
CA GLU A 50 5.33 -13.77 -9.16
C GLU A 50 6.21 -13.08 -10.21
N HIS A 51 6.49 -11.79 -10.03
CA HIS A 51 7.27 -10.98 -10.95
C HIS A 51 8.73 -10.75 -10.54
N GLY A 52 9.18 -11.39 -9.44
CA GLY A 52 10.56 -11.27 -8.96
C GLY A 52 10.92 -9.85 -8.50
N ILE A 53 9.95 -9.10 -8.00
CA ILE A 53 10.15 -7.74 -7.48
C ILE A 53 10.74 -7.84 -6.08
N VAL A 54 12.03 -7.56 -5.98
CA VAL A 54 12.81 -7.56 -4.74
C VAL A 54 13.41 -6.17 -4.53
N VAL A 55 13.47 -5.74 -3.27
CA VAL A 55 14.20 -4.54 -2.85
C VAL A 55 15.64 -4.94 -2.52
N GLU A 56 16.60 -4.30 -3.17
CA GLU A 56 18.01 -4.56 -2.95
C GLU A 56 18.55 -3.73 -1.77
N PRO A 57 19.50 -4.25 -0.98
CA PRO A 57 20.10 -3.50 0.12
C PRO A 57 20.67 -2.14 -0.30
N ALA A 58 21.25 -2.06 -1.50
CA ALA A 58 21.79 -0.81 -2.03
C ALA A 58 20.71 0.26 -2.29
N GLU A 59 19.49 -0.15 -2.63
CA GLU A 59 18.37 0.78 -2.82
C GLU A 59 17.88 1.33 -1.48
N ILE A 60 17.85 0.48 -0.45
CA ILE A 60 17.54 0.90 0.92
C ILE A 60 18.58 1.92 1.39
N ASP A 61 19.87 1.63 1.19
CA ASP A 61 20.95 2.55 1.57
C ASP A 61 20.85 3.89 0.81
N ALA A 62 20.52 3.86 -0.48
CA ALA A 62 20.30 5.07 -1.28
C ALA A 62 19.12 5.91 -0.76
N TYR A 63 18.00 5.27 -0.41
CA TYR A 63 16.84 5.94 0.17
C TYR A 63 17.17 6.57 1.54
N VAL A 64 17.81 5.80 2.43
CA VAL A 64 18.24 6.27 3.76
C VAL A 64 19.17 7.48 3.64
N ALA A 65 20.12 7.44 2.69
CA ALA A 65 21.02 8.55 2.44
C ALA A 65 20.27 9.80 1.94
N ALA A 66 19.30 9.63 1.03
CA ALA A 66 18.50 10.73 0.50
C ALA A 66 17.67 11.42 1.60
N VAL A 67 16.99 10.63 2.45
CA VAL A 67 16.19 11.16 3.58
C VAL A 67 17.06 11.97 4.53
N ARG A 68 18.20 11.41 4.97
CA ARG A 68 19.13 12.10 5.87
C ARG A 68 19.70 13.38 5.27
N SER A 69 19.99 13.37 3.98
CA SER A 69 20.46 14.58 3.27
C SER A 69 19.38 15.66 3.23
N GLY A 70 18.11 15.28 3.04
CA GLY A 70 16.97 16.19 3.09
C GLY A 70 16.79 16.83 4.47
N GLU A 71 16.77 16.01 5.54
CA GLU A 71 16.65 16.49 6.92
C GLU A 71 17.78 17.46 7.30
N ALA A 72 19.01 17.16 6.90
CA ALA A 72 20.16 18.04 7.15
C ALA A 72 20.04 19.38 6.39
N ALA A 73 19.51 19.36 5.17
CA ALA A 73 19.28 20.57 4.37
C ALA A 73 18.18 21.46 4.96
N GLU A 74 17.19 20.87 5.64
CA GLU A 74 16.11 21.58 6.35
C GLU A 74 16.53 22.07 7.75
N GLY A 75 17.80 21.88 8.13
CA GLY A 75 18.33 22.31 9.43
C GLY A 75 17.95 21.41 10.59
N GLY A 76 17.48 20.19 10.31
CA GLY A 76 17.23 19.16 11.31
C GLY A 76 18.54 18.70 11.96
N ALA A 77 18.56 18.63 13.29
CA ALA A 77 19.63 17.93 14.00
C ALA A 77 19.39 16.42 13.85
N VAL A 78 20.36 15.69 13.30
CA VAL A 78 20.35 14.22 13.36
C VAL A 78 20.63 13.85 14.81
N GLU A 79 19.57 13.70 15.62
CA GLU A 79 19.70 13.11 16.94
C GLU A 79 20.16 11.65 16.74
N GLN A 80 21.36 11.35 17.26
CA GLN A 80 21.89 10.00 17.22
C GLN A 80 21.09 9.16 18.20
N ASP A 81 20.20 8.32 17.68
CA ASP A 81 19.58 7.27 18.46
C ASP A 81 20.64 6.21 18.80
N GLU A 82 21.09 6.20 20.06
CA GLU A 82 22.07 5.23 20.57
C GLU A 82 21.59 3.77 20.45
N THR A 83 20.28 3.54 20.31
CA THR A 83 19.68 2.22 20.20
C THR A 83 19.61 1.71 18.75
N GLY A 84 19.73 2.59 17.76
CA GLY A 84 19.57 2.26 16.35
C GLY A 84 18.12 1.95 15.91
N ALA A 85 17.14 2.06 16.80
CA ALA A 85 15.72 1.82 16.50
C ALA A 85 15.18 2.77 15.42
N ALA A 86 15.64 4.02 15.40
CA ALA A 86 15.28 4.99 14.36
C ALA A 86 15.83 4.59 12.97
N ASP A 87 17.05 4.02 12.91
CA ASP A 87 17.62 3.51 11.65
C ASP A 87 16.86 2.27 11.17
N GLU A 88 16.51 1.36 12.07
CA GLU A 88 15.71 0.16 11.74
C GLU A 88 14.32 0.54 11.22
N LEU A 89 13.64 1.50 11.86
CA LEU A 89 12.35 2.02 11.40
C LEU A 89 12.47 2.67 10.01
N LEU A 90 13.49 3.50 9.80
CA LEU A 90 13.74 4.16 8.52
C LEU A 90 14.02 3.14 7.41
N ARG A 91 14.80 2.10 7.69
CA ARG A 91 15.07 1.00 6.75
C ARG A 91 13.82 0.19 6.43
N GLY A 92 12.98 -0.08 7.41
CA GLY A 92 11.68 -0.73 7.19
C GLY A 92 10.74 0.11 6.32
N MET A 93 10.72 1.44 6.54
CA MET A 93 9.98 2.36 5.67
C MET A 93 10.57 2.40 4.26
N ALA A 94 11.90 2.42 4.12
CA ALA A 94 12.58 2.40 2.83
C ALA A 94 12.17 1.16 2.02
N ASP A 95 12.21 -0.02 2.63
CA ASP A 95 11.77 -1.26 1.99
C ASP A 95 10.33 -1.15 1.46
N ALA A 96 9.39 -0.73 2.31
CA ALA A 96 7.99 -0.57 1.92
C ALA A 96 7.79 0.43 0.77
N VAL A 97 8.45 1.60 0.83
CA VAL A 97 8.34 2.65 -0.20
C VAL A 97 8.96 2.20 -1.53
N ILE A 98 10.17 1.63 -1.50
CA ILE A 98 10.87 1.16 -2.70
C ILE A 98 10.07 0.03 -3.35
N ARG A 99 9.61 -0.93 -2.55
CA ARG A 99 8.80 -2.05 -3.03
C ARG A 99 7.51 -1.56 -3.67
N ARG A 100 6.81 -0.61 -3.04
CA ARG A 100 5.59 -0.02 -3.59
C ARG A 100 5.86 0.67 -4.93
N TRP A 101 6.92 1.48 -5.03
CA TRP A 101 7.28 2.15 -6.28
C TRP A 101 7.59 1.14 -7.40
N LYS A 102 8.33 0.06 -7.10
CA LYS A 102 8.64 -1.00 -8.07
C LYS A 102 7.39 -1.74 -8.57
N ILE A 103 6.46 -2.07 -7.67
CA ILE A 103 5.17 -2.67 -8.03
C ILE A 103 4.37 -1.72 -8.91
N ASN A 104 4.30 -0.44 -8.54
CA ASN A 104 3.62 0.59 -9.32
C ASN A 104 4.21 0.71 -10.72
N LYS A 105 5.54 0.77 -10.83
CA LYS A 105 6.26 0.77 -12.11
C LYS A 105 5.89 -0.45 -12.95
N ALA A 106 5.95 -1.65 -12.38
CA ALA A 106 5.64 -2.88 -13.10
C ALA A 106 4.17 -2.96 -13.57
N LEU A 107 3.23 -2.49 -12.74
CA LEU A 107 1.81 -2.40 -13.13
C LEU A 107 1.60 -1.37 -14.25
N TYR A 108 2.24 -0.22 -14.15
CA TYR A 108 2.18 0.82 -15.18
C TYR A 108 2.79 0.37 -16.50
N GLU A 109 3.93 -0.33 -16.49
CA GLU A 109 4.54 -0.87 -17.71
C GLU A 109 3.64 -1.89 -18.41
N ARG A 110 2.84 -2.64 -17.65
CA ARG A 110 1.92 -3.65 -18.20
C ARG A 110 0.61 -3.05 -18.70
N ASN A 111 0.02 -2.12 -17.96
CA ASN A 111 -1.35 -1.67 -18.15
C ASN A 111 -1.46 -0.18 -18.59
N GLY A 112 -0.44 0.63 -18.32
CA GLY A 112 -0.43 2.07 -18.59
C GLY A 112 -1.49 2.84 -17.83
N GLY A 113 -2.06 3.86 -18.48
CA GLY A 113 -3.14 4.69 -17.94
C GLY A 113 -2.67 5.93 -17.19
N ARG A 114 -3.56 6.60 -16.46
CA ARG A 114 -3.24 7.86 -15.77
C ARG A 114 -2.55 7.62 -14.43
N ILE A 115 -1.70 8.56 -14.06
CA ILE A 115 -0.92 8.57 -12.81
C ILE A 115 -1.41 9.72 -11.92
N ILE A 116 -1.51 9.46 -10.62
CA ILE A 116 -1.86 10.46 -9.61
C ILE A 116 -0.66 10.78 -8.71
N TYR A 117 -0.65 11.98 -8.14
CA TYR A 117 0.30 12.33 -7.09
C TYR A 117 -0.11 11.69 -5.76
N GLN A 118 0.83 11.06 -5.06
CA GLN A 118 0.66 10.53 -3.70
C GLN A 118 1.89 10.90 -2.84
N GLN A 119 1.72 10.86 -1.52
CA GLN A 119 2.76 11.32 -0.57
C GLN A 119 4.10 10.58 -0.71
N LEU A 120 4.06 9.27 -1.02
CA LEU A 120 5.25 8.41 -1.08
C LEU A 120 5.66 8.04 -2.51
N GLY A 121 5.19 8.80 -3.50
CA GLY A 121 5.54 8.61 -4.90
C GLY A 121 4.32 8.48 -5.82
N PRO A 122 4.54 8.32 -7.14
CA PRO A 122 3.45 8.21 -8.10
C PRO A 122 2.65 6.90 -7.95
N GLU A 123 1.33 7.00 -8.13
CA GLU A 123 0.43 5.85 -8.17
C GLU A 123 -0.28 5.76 -9.54
N PRO A 124 -0.18 4.63 -10.27
CA PRO A 124 -0.80 4.48 -11.58
C PRO A 124 -2.26 4.03 -11.40
N LEU A 125 -3.15 4.98 -11.11
CA LEU A 125 -4.53 4.71 -10.68
C LEU A 125 -5.30 3.79 -11.66
N ASP A 126 -5.16 4.04 -12.97
CA ASP A 126 -5.84 3.23 -13.97
C ASP A 126 -5.27 1.79 -14.03
N ALA A 127 -3.94 1.62 -13.92
CA ALA A 127 -3.32 0.30 -13.85
C ALA A 127 -3.72 -0.47 -12.59
N TYR A 128 -3.84 0.22 -11.44
CA TYR A 128 -4.35 -0.35 -10.20
C TYR A 128 -5.78 -0.87 -10.38
N ARG A 129 -6.67 -0.05 -10.95
CA ARG A 129 -8.05 -0.43 -11.19
C ARG A 129 -8.14 -1.67 -12.07
N GLU A 130 -7.42 -1.70 -13.19
CA GLU A 130 -7.44 -2.86 -14.09
C GLU A 130 -6.86 -4.11 -13.43
N PHE A 131 -5.75 -4.00 -12.69
CA PHE A 131 -5.20 -5.11 -11.91
C PHE A 131 -6.19 -5.67 -10.89
N LEU A 132 -6.93 -4.81 -10.18
CA LEU A 132 -7.92 -5.21 -9.20
C LEU A 132 -9.14 -5.86 -9.86
N GLU A 133 -9.64 -5.30 -10.96
CA GLU A 133 -10.78 -5.86 -11.71
C GLU A 133 -10.43 -7.23 -12.31
N ASP A 134 -9.22 -7.38 -12.82
CA ASP A 134 -8.69 -8.66 -13.30
C ASP A 134 -8.53 -9.67 -12.16
N SER A 135 -8.04 -9.23 -10.99
CA SER A 135 -7.89 -10.07 -9.81
C SER A 135 -9.23 -10.54 -9.27
N GLU A 136 -10.24 -9.66 -9.20
CA GLU A 136 -11.60 -10.02 -8.80
C GLU A 136 -12.22 -11.00 -9.79
N ARG A 137 -12.09 -10.75 -11.11
CA ARG A 137 -12.59 -11.63 -12.17
C ARG A 137 -11.98 -13.03 -12.12
N GLN A 138 -10.73 -13.13 -11.71
CA GLN A 138 -10.02 -14.40 -11.50
C GLN A 138 -10.35 -15.08 -10.16
N GLY A 139 -11.16 -14.44 -9.31
CA GLY A 139 -11.51 -14.96 -7.99
C GLY A 139 -10.38 -14.83 -6.96
N ALA A 140 -9.37 -14.01 -7.22
CA ALA A 140 -8.27 -13.77 -6.28
C ALA A 140 -8.76 -13.03 -5.02
N PHE A 141 -9.87 -12.31 -5.11
CA PHE A 141 -10.60 -11.85 -3.95
C PHE A 141 -12.09 -11.73 -4.26
N LYS A 142 -12.89 -11.61 -3.19
CA LYS A 142 -14.32 -11.34 -3.25
C LYS A 142 -14.75 -10.55 -2.02
N ILE A 143 -15.39 -9.40 -2.22
CA ILE A 143 -15.99 -8.60 -1.14
C ILE A 143 -17.42 -9.10 -0.91
N VAL A 144 -17.80 -9.29 0.37
CA VAL A 144 -19.05 -9.94 0.76
C VAL A 144 -20.25 -9.02 0.58
N GLU A 145 -20.16 -7.81 1.13
CA GLU A 145 -21.29 -6.88 1.23
C GLU A 145 -21.18 -5.73 0.22
N ALA A 146 -22.30 -5.38 -0.42
CA ALA A 146 -22.33 -4.34 -1.46
C ALA A 146 -21.86 -2.94 -0.98
N PRO A 147 -22.19 -2.47 0.23
CA PRO A 147 -21.66 -1.21 0.74
C PRO A 147 -20.14 -1.23 0.94
N MET A 148 -19.57 -2.36 1.40
CA MET A 148 -18.12 -2.51 1.53
C MET A 148 -17.45 -2.48 0.16
N ALA A 149 -18.03 -3.17 -0.83
CA ALA A 149 -17.53 -3.14 -2.20
C ALA A 149 -17.58 -1.73 -2.80
N ALA A 150 -18.68 -0.99 -2.58
CA ALA A 150 -18.79 0.40 -3.03
C ALA A 150 -17.74 1.31 -2.37
N GLY A 151 -17.51 1.15 -1.07
CA GLY A 151 -16.47 1.88 -0.34
C GLY A 151 -15.06 1.58 -0.88
N PHE A 152 -14.73 0.31 -1.05
CA PHE A 152 -13.47 -0.14 -1.64
C PHE A 152 -13.24 0.42 -3.04
N TRP A 153 -14.22 0.29 -3.93
CA TRP A 153 -14.07 0.70 -5.33
C TRP A 153 -14.10 2.21 -5.53
N ARG A 154 -14.60 2.98 -4.57
CA ARG A 154 -14.71 4.43 -4.67
C ARG A 154 -13.36 5.07 -4.95
N TYR A 155 -12.32 4.68 -4.22
CA TYR A 155 -10.98 5.23 -4.42
C TYR A 155 -10.49 5.03 -5.88
N PHE A 156 -10.79 3.89 -6.51
CA PHE A 156 -10.32 3.60 -7.87
C PHE A 156 -11.23 4.14 -8.99
N ARG A 157 -12.45 4.62 -8.67
CA ARG A 157 -13.47 4.99 -9.66
C ARG A 157 -13.93 6.44 -9.56
N ASP A 158 -13.81 7.06 -8.40
CA ASP A 158 -14.16 8.46 -8.18
C ASP A 158 -12.95 9.35 -8.49
N GLU A 159 -12.88 9.83 -9.73
CA GLU A 159 -11.78 10.65 -10.21
C GLU A 159 -11.66 11.99 -9.46
N SER A 160 -12.76 12.48 -8.84
CA SER A 160 -12.74 13.75 -8.12
C SER A 160 -11.91 13.72 -6.83
N MET A 161 -11.50 12.53 -6.39
CA MET A 161 -10.65 12.34 -5.21
C MET A 161 -9.16 12.57 -5.47
N HIS A 162 -8.76 12.71 -6.73
CA HIS A 162 -7.36 12.60 -7.13
C HIS A 162 -6.85 13.83 -7.86
N ASP A 163 -5.55 14.07 -7.68
CA ASP A 163 -4.78 15.00 -8.50
C ASP A 163 -3.96 14.22 -9.52
N PHE A 164 -4.31 14.38 -10.80
CA PHE A 164 -3.73 13.63 -11.90
C PHE A 164 -2.54 14.38 -12.51
N MET A 165 -1.49 13.64 -12.81
CA MET A 165 -0.40 14.15 -13.63
C MET A 165 -0.91 14.51 -15.03
N ALA A 166 -0.40 15.60 -15.58
CA ALA A 166 -0.77 16.05 -16.92
C ALA A 166 -0.34 15.01 -17.98
N PRO A 167 -1.25 14.54 -18.85
CA PRO A 167 -0.90 13.58 -19.90
C PRO A 167 0.17 14.12 -20.85
N GLY A 168 1.20 13.33 -21.11
CA GLY A 168 2.39 13.71 -21.88
C GLY A 168 3.29 14.74 -21.19
N GLY A 169 3.01 15.07 -19.93
CA GLY A 169 3.77 16.04 -19.15
C GLY A 169 5.11 15.49 -18.64
N PRO A 170 6.03 16.36 -18.20
CA PRO A 170 7.33 15.94 -17.68
C PRO A 170 7.21 15.05 -16.44
N ASP A 171 6.25 15.33 -15.55
CA ASP A 171 6.05 14.55 -14.31
C ASP A 171 5.59 13.13 -14.61
N GLU A 172 4.62 12.97 -15.51
CA GLU A 172 4.15 11.66 -15.97
C GLU A 172 5.31 10.89 -16.63
N ALA A 173 6.08 11.56 -17.50
CA ALA A 173 7.21 10.95 -18.21
C ALA A 173 8.33 10.49 -17.28
N GLN A 174 8.47 11.07 -16.07
CA GLN A 174 9.51 10.71 -15.10
C GLN A 174 9.02 9.81 -13.97
N ALA A 175 7.69 9.67 -13.78
CA ALA A 175 7.06 9.01 -12.65
C ALA A 175 7.69 7.65 -12.28
N PHE A 176 7.91 6.80 -13.28
CA PHE A 176 8.48 5.46 -13.12
C PHE A 176 9.81 5.25 -13.86
N VAL A 177 10.49 6.34 -14.21
CA VAL A 177 11.83 6.30 -14.82
C VAL A 177 12.90 6.48 -13.76
N VAL A 178 12.75 7.52 -12.93
CA VAL A 178 13.67 7.83 -11.83
C VAL A 178 12.88 7.79 -10.52
N PRO A 179 13.29 6.98 -9.52
CA PRO A 179 12.66 6.97 -8.20
C PRO A 179 12.66 8.35 -7.57
N PRO A 180 11.59 8.79 -6.88
CA PRO A 180 11.51 10.14 -6.32
C PRO A 180 12.67 10.54 -5.41
N TRP A 181 13.21 9.60 -4.61
CA TRP A 181 14.35 9.84 -3.69
C TRP A 181 15.71 9.97 -4.38
N GLU A 182 15.78 9.71 -5.68
CA GLU A 182 17.00 9.91 -6.50
C GLU A 182 16.91 11.19 -7.35
N ARG A 183 15.77 11.88 -7.35
CA ARG A 183 15.58 13.12 -8.12
C ARG A 183 16.26 14.28 -7.38
N GLY A 184 17.46 14.64 -7.82
CA GLY A 184 18.20 15.80 -7.30
C GLY A 184 19.52 15.47 -6.59
N GLN A 185 20.01 14.23 -6.69
CA GLN A 185 21.43 13.93 -6.47
C GLN A 185 22.29 14.37 -7.67
#